data_AF-A0A7V9R528-F1
#
_entry.id   AF-A0A7V9R528-F1
#
_cell.length_a   1.000
_cell.length_b   1.000
_cell.length_c   1.000
_cell.angle_alpha   90.00
_cell.angle_beta   90.00
_cell.angle_gamma   90.00
#
_symmetry.space_group_name_H-M   'P 1'
#
loop_
_entity.id
_entity.type
_entity.pdbx_description
1 polymer ?
#
loop_
_entity_poly.entity_id
_entity_poly.type
_entity_poly.pdbx_seq_one_letter_code
_entity_poly.pdbx_strand_id
1 'polypeptide(L)' 'MRSLALVLRADQSWHHYLTFIWLVTDQLGTPRMIFDKTGSLATTSRHDYLPFGEEVYANTGLCTTTQGYTSAG' A
#
# COMPACT_ATOMS: atom_id res chain seq x y z
N MET A 1 34.86 -18.30 45.55
CA MET A 1 33.52 -18.96 45.51
C MET A 1 32.51 -17.84 45.81
N ARG A 2 31.57 -17.39 44.96
CA ARG A 2 30.86 -17.93 43.80
C ARG A 2 30.69 -16.83 42.75
N SER A 3 30.83 -17.19 41.48
CA SER A 3 30.42 -16.41 40.30
C SER A 3 28.89 -16.50 40.15
N LEU A 4 28.21 -15.43 39.70
CA LEU A 4 26.86 -15.53 39.15
C LEU A 4 26.63 -14.45 38.10
N ALA A 5 26.22 -14.94 36.93
CA ALA A 5 26.26 -14.30 35.64
C ALA A 5 25.27 -13.13 35.48
N LEU A 6 25.78 -12.08 34.82
CA LEU A 6 25.13 -11.32 33.76
C LEU A 6 23.81 -11.95 33.24
N VAL A 7 22.67 -11.45 33.69
CA VAL A 7 21.39 -11.66 33.00
C VAL A 7 21.17 -10.47 32.07
N LEU A 8 21.87 -10.50 30.93
CA LEU A 8 21.44 -9.76 29.74
C LEU A 8 20.10 -10.37 29.31
N ARG A 9 19.00 -9.64 29.51
CA ARG A 9 17.73 -10.00 28.88
C ARG A 9 17.86 -9.79 27.37
N ALA A 10 18.09 -10.87 26.66
CA ALA A 10 17.94 -10.94 25.22
C ALA A 10 16.46 -11.19 24.89
N ASP A 11 15.64 -10.14 24.77
CA ASP A 11 14.30 -10.27 24.16
C ASP A 11 13.77 -9.02 23.43
N GLN A 12 14.61 -8.04 23.09
CA GLN A 12 14.19 -6.98 22.18
C GLN A 12 14.31 -7.41 20.72
N SER A 13 13.48 -8.36 20.29
CA SER A 13 13.20 -8.54 18.86
C SER A 13 12.25 -7.44 18.42
N TRP A 14 12.81 -6.35 17.89
CA TRP A 14 12.03 -5.35 17.19
C TRP A 14 11.50 -5.97 15.90
N HIS A 15 10.21 -6.30 15.88
CA HIS A 15 9.54 -6.68 14.63
C HIS A 15 9.44 -5.41 13.78
N HIS A 16 10.41 -5.20 12.89
CA HIS A 16 10.32 -4.15 11.90
C HIS A 16 9.24 -4.53 10.88
N TYR A 17 8.09 -3.87 10.95
CA TYR A 17 7.04 -4.01 9.96
C TYR A 17 7.41 -3.14 8.74
N LEU A 18 8.04 -3.75 7.73
CA LEU A 18 8.10 -3.12 6.41
C LEU A 18 6.83 -3.44 5.64
N THR A 19 6.20 -2.40 5.11
CA THR A 19 5.11 -2.52 4.14
C THR A 19 5.69 -2.46 2.73
N PHE A 20 5.42 -3.49 1.92
CA PHE A 20 5.80 -3.54 0.51
C PHE A 20 4.55 -3.38 -0.36
N ILE A 21 4.64 -2.51 -1.36
CA ILE A 21 3.60 -2.27 -2.36
C ILE A 21 4.20 -2.31 -3.77
N TRP A 22 3.39 -2.71 -4.73
CA TRP A 22 3.71 -2.59 -6.16
C TRP A 22 3.00 -1.37 -6.73
N LEU A 23 3.74 -0.55 -7.49
CA LEU A 23 3.20 0.61 -8.18
C LEU A 23 3.15 0.30 -9.68
N VAL A 24 1.97 0.47 -10.27
CA VAL A 24 1.81 0.48 -11.73
C VAL A 24 1.65 1.91 -12.17
N THR A 25 2.60 2.40 -12.96
CA THR A 25 2.62 3.78 -13.45
C THR A 25 2.09 3.87 -14.88
N ASP A 26 1.59 5.05 -15.23
CA ASP A 26 1.32 5.40 -16.63
C ASP A 26 2.60 5.79 -17.39
N GLN A 27 2.42 6.20 -18.65
CA GLN A 27 3.50 6.60 -19.55
C GLN A 27 4.28 7.84 -19.09
N LEU A 28 3.74 8.64 -18.17
CA LEU A 28 4.39 9.82 -17.61
C LEU A 28 5.03 9.52 -16.23
N GLY A 29 4.87 8.30 -15.74
CA GLY A 29 5.41 7.87 -14.44
C GLY A 29 4.46 8.10 -13.27
N THR A 30 3.23 8.56 -13.50
CA THR A 30 2.24 8.75 -12.43
C THR A 30 1.70 7.38 -11.98
N PRO A 31 1.77 7.02 -10.69
CA PRO A 31 1.16 5.78 -10.20
C PRO A 31 -0.35 5.79 -10.38
N ARG A 32 -0.90 4.75 -11.03
CA ARG A 32 -2.34 4.58 -11.28
C ARG A 32 -2.95 3.37 -10.61
N MET A 33 -2.15 2.37 -10.26
CA MET A 33 -2.62 1.25 -9.45
C MET A 33 -1.60 0.88 -8.38
N ILE A 34 -2.11 0.55 -7.20
CA ILE A 34 -1.33 0.14 -6.05
C ILE A 34 -1.80 -1.24 -5.63
N PHE A 35 -0.86 -2.18 -5.56
CA PHE A 35 -1.10 -3.53 -5.06
C PHE A 35 -0.33 -3.75 -3.76
N ASP A 36 -0.92 -4.50 -2.84
CA ASP A 36 -0.13 -5.08 -1.76
C ASP A 36 0.81 -6.17 -2.31
N LYS A 37 1.70 -6.68 -1.45
CA LYS A 37 2.68 -7.71 -1.82
C LYS A 37 2.09 -9.00 -2.40
N THR A 38 0.79 -9.26 -2.20
CA THR A 38 0.11 -10.46 -2.71
C THR A 38 -0.31 -10.31 -4.17
N GLY A 39 -0.43 -9.07 -4.67
CA GLY A 39 -0.95 -8.80 -6.01
C GLY A 39 -2.47 -9.04 -6.14
N SER A 40 -3.19 -9.18 -5.02
CA SER A 40 -4.64 -9.39 -5.03
C SER A 40 -5.39 -8.18 -5.58
N LEU A 41 -6.37 -8.45 -6.46
CA LEU A 41 -7.28 -7.41 -6.96
C LEU A 41 -8.22 -6.88 -5.87
N ALA A 42 -8.53 -7.68 -4.85
CA ALA A 42 -9.46 -7.31 -3.79
C ALA A 42 -8.94 -6.17 -2.90
N THR A 43 -7.63 -5.95 -2.85
CA THR A 43 -6.96 -4.91 -2.07
C THR A 43 -6.32 -3.84 -2.96
N THR A 44 -6.61 -3.86 -4.25
CA THR A 44 -6.04 -2.91 -5.20
C THR A 44 -6.67 -1.53 -5.01
N SER A 45 -5.84 -0.49 -5.06
CA SER A 45 -6.29 0.89 -5.19
C SER A 45 -6.02 1.38 -6.61
N ARG A 46 -6.97 2.11 -7.20
CA ARG A 46 -6.89 2.66 -8.55
C ARG A 46 -7.11 4.17 -8.53
N HIS A 47 -6.21 4.88 -9.19
CA HIS A 47 -6.24 6.33 -9.39
C HIS A 47 -6.10 6.60 -10.88
N ASP A 48 -7.19 7.04 -11.51
CA ASP A 48 -7.14 7.54 -12.88
C ASP A 48 -7.28 9.05 -12.87
N TYR A 49 -6.59 9.69 -13.82
CA TYR A 49 -6.53 11.13 -13.96
C TYR A 49 -6.99 11.58 -15.34
N LEU A 50 -7.72 12.71 -15.37
CA LEU A 50 -7.97 13.51 -16.56
C LEU A 50 -6.67 14.17 -17.07
N PRO A 51 -6.66 14.78 -18.27
CA PRO A 51 -5.44 15.30 -18.89
C PRO A 51 -4.65 16.32 -18.05
N PHE A 52 -5.27 16.99 -17.07
CA PHE A 52 -4.62 17.98 -16.21
C PHE A 52 -4.44 17.51 -14.76
N GLY A 53 -4.64 16.22 -14.49
CA GLY A 53 -4.37 15.61 -13.18
C GLY A 53 -5.56 15.57 -12.23
N GLU A 54 -6.76 15.92 -12.68
CA GLU A 54 -7.97 15.76 -11.87
C GLU A 54 -8.30 14.28 -11.67
N GLU A 55 -8.56 13.87 -10.43
CA GLU A 55 -8.84 12.49 -10.08
C GLU A 55 -10.25 12.05 -10.52
N VAL A 56 -10.33 10.86 -11.11
CA VAL A 56 -11.57 10.19 -11.46
C VAL A 56 -11.96 9.25 -10.32
N TYR A 57 -13.04 9.61 -9.63
CA TYR A 57 -13.59 8.84 -8.50
C TYR A 57 -14.57 7.75 -8.94
N ALA A 58 -14.88 6.85 -8.01
CA ALA A 58 -15.97 5.89 -8.14
C ALA A 58 -17.30 6.58 -8.46
N ASN A 59 -18.18 5.87 -9.17
CA ASN A 59 -19.43 6.36 -9.76
C ASN A 59 -19.25 7.32 -10.95
N THR A 60 -18.02 7.51 -11.44
CA THR A 60 -17.77 8.15 -12.74
C THR A 60 -17.75 7.09 -13.85
N GLY A 61 -18.79 7.06 -14.67
CA GLY A 61 -18.93 6.07 -15.75
C GLY A 61 -18.96 4.64 -15.19
N LEU A 62 -18.02 3.78 -15.61
CA LEU A 62 -17.90 2.39 -15.15
C LEU A 62 -16.91 2.21 -13.98
N CYS A 63 -16.38 3.29 -13.40
CA CYS A 63 -15.45 3.21 -12.28
C CYS A 63 -16.20 2.92 -10.99
N THR A 64 -15.91 1.80 -10.33
CA THR A 64 -16.60 1.37 -9.10
C THR A 64 -15.64 1.20 -7.92
N THR A 65 -16.16 1.28 -6.69
CA THR A 65 -15.37 0.99 -5.49
C THR A 65 -14.85 -0.44 -5.45
N THR A 66 -15.61 -1.40 -6.02
CA THR A 66 -15.18 -2.80 -6.19
C THR A 66 -13.92 -2.94 -7.05
N GLN A 67 -13.67 -2.00 -7.96
CA GLN A 67 -12.46 -1.97 -8.79
C GLN A 67 -11.30 -1.18 -8.15
N GLY A 68 -11.45 -0.71 -6.90
CA GLY A 68 -10.41 -0.01 -6.16
C GLY A 68 -10.42 1.52 -6.29
N TYR A 69 -11.45 2.11 -6.91
CA TYR A 69 -11.60 3.57 -6.94
C TYR A 69 -12.16 4.11 -5.63
N THR A 70 -11.70 5.28 -5.23
CA THR A 70 -12.18 6.01 -4.05
C THR A 70 -13.51 6.70 -4.36
N SER A 71 -14.41 6.79 -3.38
CA SER A 71 -15.60 7.64 -3.50
C SER A 71 -15.20 9.11 -3.42
N ALA A 72 -15.86 9.98 -4.18
CA ALA A 72 -15.79 11.42 -3.94
C ALA A 72 -16.37 11.69 -2.54
N GLY A 73 -15.61 12.42 -1.71
CA GLY A 73 -16.02 12.78 -0.34
C GLY A 73 -17.20 13.74 -0.28
#